data_AF-W8FLB8-F1
#
_entry.id   AF-W8FLB8-F1
#
_cell.length_a   1.000
_cell.length_b   1.000
_cell.length_c   1.000
_cell.angle_alpha   90.00
_cell.angle_beta   90.00
_cell.angle_gamma   90.00
#
_symmetry.space_group_name_H-M   'P 1'
#
loop_
_entity.id
_entity.type
_entity.pdbx_description
1 polymer ?
#
loop_
_entity_poly.entity_id
_entity_poly.type
_entity_poly.pdbx_seq_one_letter_code
_entity_poly.pdbx_strand_id
1 'polypeptide(L)'
;AAAVYSKEKDRSYLILGEKGSGKTTLSFRLCQELGLSLIGNDLVRIGYDENGELFTKEGSRWFDVRETAVKADDYMNKLATILSAKSANSWNNKTRILPEDHSIETHFEQSKIDKILNIRIDPYQNYFSVSPWEG
;
A
#
# COMPACT_ATOMS: atom_id res chain seq x y z
N ALA A 1 -6.86 2.81 -4.13
CA ALA A 1 -5.55 3.49 -3.97
C ALA A 1 -4.91 3.03 -2.67
N ALA A 2 -3.64 3.32 -2.41
CA ALA A 2 -3.03 3.15 -1.09
C ALA A 2 -2.28 4.43 -0.70
N ALA A 3 -2.10 4.68 0.58
CA ALA A 3 -1.38 5.82 1.10
C ALA A 3 -0.61 5.47 2.36
N VAL A 4 0.61 5.99 2.45
CA VAL A 4 1.53 5.77 3.56
C VAL A 4 2.11 7.10 4.01
N TYR A 5 2.44 7.20 5.30
CA TYR A 5 2.98 8.37 5.96
C TYR A 5 4.46 8.16 6.28
N SER A 6 5.27 9.18 6.04
CA SER A 6 6.68 9.23 6.40
C SER A 6 6.87 10.18 7.57
N LYS A 7 7.20 9.64 8.75
CA LYS A 7 7.53 10.43 9.95
C LYS A 7 8.71 11.37 9.73
N GLU A 8 9.73 10.91 8.99
CA GLU A 8 10.94 11.69 8.72
C GLU A 8 10.65 12.99 7.97
N LYS A 9 9.74 12.93 6.99
CA LYS A 9 9.38 14.10 6.17
C LYS A 9 8.15 14.85 6.66
N ASP A 10 7.40 14.26 7.58
CA ASP A 10 6.05 14.67 7.95
C ASP A 10 5.12 14.83 6.72
N ARG A 11 5.16 13.83 5.84
CA ARG A 11 4.44 13.84 4.55
C ARG A 11 3.86 12.48 4.22
N SER A 12 2.84 12.48 3.36
CA SER A 12 2.22 11.28 2.82
C SER A 12 2.60 11.03 1.36
N TYR A 13 2.65 9.75 0.99
CA TYR A 13 2.80 9.29 -0.39
C TYR A 13 1.53 8.57 -0.82
N LEU A 14 0.92 9.04 -1.90
CA LEU A 14 -0.26 8.43 -2.50
C LEU A 14 0.16 7.46 -3.61
N ILE A 15 -0.35 6.24 -3.55
CA ILE A 15 -0.02 5.15 -4.47
C ILE A 15 -1.26 4.80 -5.29
N LEU A 16 -1.15 5.04 -6.60
CA LEU A 16 -2.17 4.78 -7.62
C LEU A 16 -1.72 3.67 -8.57
N GLY A 17 -2.64 3.20 -9.41
CA GLY A 17 -2.39 2.13 -10.36
C GLY A 17 -3.57 1.17 -10.51
N GLU A 18 -3.53 0.36 -11.55
CA GLU A 18 -4.62 -0.56 -11.92
C GLU A 18 -4.79 -1.75 -10.96
N LYS A 19 -5.93 -2.43 -11.02
CA LYS A 19 -6.16 -3.67 -10.24
C LYS A 19 -5.06 -4.69 -10.58
N GLY A 20 -4.33 -5.16 -9.57
CA GLY A 20 -3.23 -6.10 -9.78
C GLY A 20 -1.86 -5.45 -10.00
N SER A 21 -1.75 -4.13 -10.06
CA SER A 21 -0.46 -3.42 -10.25
C SER A 21 0.47 -3.43 -9.02
N GLY A 22 0.21 -4.26 -8.00
CA GLY A 22 1.08 -4.40 -6.83
C GLY A 22 0.97 -3.30 -5.77
N LYS A 23 0.02 -2.36 -5.84
CA LYS A 23 -0.12 -1.25 -4.86
C LYS A 23 -0.10 -1.69 -3.39
N THR A 24 -0.91 -2.70 -3.07
CA THR A 24 -1.05 -3.24 -1.70
C THR A 24 0.26 -3.90 -1.24
N THR A 25 0.94 -4.62 -2.13
CA THR A 25 2.24 -5.22 -1.85
C THR A 25 3.29 -4.13 -1.62
N LEU A 26 3.31 -3.08 -2.46
CA LEU A 26 4.25 -1.98 -2.28
C LEU A 26 3.99 -1.22 -0.98
N SER A 27 2.74 -0.83 -0.69
CA SER A 27 2.44 -0.10 0.54
C SER A 27 2.81 -0.91 1.79
N PHE A 28 2.56 -2.22 1.77
CA PHE A 28 2.98 -3.12 2.84
C PHE A 28 4.51 -3.15 3.01
N ARG A 29 5.27 -3.30 1.92
CA ARG A 29 6.74 -3.27 1.98
C ARG A 29 7.30 -1.92 2.42
N LEU A 30 6.71 -0.81 1.98
CA LEU A 30 7.11 0.53 2.45
C LEU A 30 6.91 0.67 3.96
N CYS A 31 5.82 0.11 4.48
CA CYS A 31 5.58 0.10 5.92
C CYS A 31 6.57 -0.79 6.67
N GLN A 32 6.77 -2.02 6.21
CA GLN A 32 7.57 -3.02 6.93
C GLN A 32 9.09 -2.82 6.78
N GLU A 33 9.57 -2.46 5.59
CA GLU A 33 11.01 -2.34 5.31
C GLU A 33 11.55 -0.93 5.60
N LEU A 34 10.74 0.10 5.37
CA LEU A 34 11.16 1.50 5.54
C LEU A 34 10.53 2.18 6.76
N GLY A 35 9.70 1.46 7.54
CA GLY A 35 9.11 1.99 8.76
C GLY A 35 8.05 3.08 8.54
N LEU A 36 7.45 3.16 7.35
CA LEU A 36 6.36 4.10 7.09
C LEU A 36 5.07 3.65 7.80
N SER A 37 4.22 4.60 8.17
CA SER A 37 2.93 4.30 8.79
C SER A 37 1.83 4.18 7.73
N LEU A 38 0.92 3.23 7.87
CA LEU A 38 -0.21 3.08 6.96
C LEU A 38 -1.27 4.16 7.22
N ILE A 39 -1.62 4.95 6.20
CA ILE A 39 -2.76 5.87 6.24
C ILE A 39 -4.02 5.14 5.75
N GLY A 40 -3.89 4.40 4.64
CA GLY A 40 -4.97 3.59 4.12
C GLY A 40 -4.56 2.72 2.94
N ASN A 41 -5.24 1.61 2.76
CA ASN A 41 -5.09 0.70 1.63
C ASN A 41 -6.48 0.37 1.06
N ASP A 42 -6.60 0.23 -0.26
CA ASP A 42 -7.84 0.14 -1.06
C ASP A 42 -8.68 1.44 -1.09
N LEU A 43 -9.09 1.97 0.05
CA LEU A 43 -9.78 3.25 0.18
C LEU A 43 -8.88 4.28 0.88
N VAL A 44 -8.70 5.42 0.22
CA VAL A 44 -8.02 6.60 0.77
C VAL A 44 -8.87 7.81 0.39
N ARG A 45 -9.28 8.61 1.37
CA ARG A 45 -9.92 9.90 1.13
C ARG A 45 -8.84 10.97 1.06
N ILE A 46 -8.88 11.71 -0.04
CA ILE A 46 -8.03 12.88 -0.28
C ILE A 46 -8.92 14.12 -0.31
N GLY A 47 -8.35 15.26 0.03
CA GLY A 47 -9.02 16.54 -0.08
C GLY A 47 -8.03 17.68 -0.23
N TYR A 48 -8.58 18.87 -0.39
CA TYR A 48 -7.83 20.11 -0.40
C TYR A 48 -8.04 20.86 0.92
N ASP A 49 -7.04 21.62 1.34
CA ASP A 49 -7.19 22.63 2.39
C ASP A 49 -7.64 23.98 1.79
N GLU A 50 -7.73 25.00 2.65
CA GLU A 50 -8.10 26.37 2.26
C GLU A 50 -7.06 27.02 1.31
N ASN A 51 -5.83 26.50 1.28
CA ASN A 51 -4.75 26.98 0.42
C ASN A 51 -4.67 26.19 -0.92
N GLY A 52 -5.55 25.22 -1.14
CA GLY A 52 -5.53 24.36 -2.34
C GLY A 52 -4.45 23.28 -2.31
N GLU A 53 -3.84 23.01 -1.15
CA GLU A 53 -2.87 21.94 -0.99
C GLU A 53 -3.55 20.59 -0.79
N LEU A 54 -2.95 19.52 -1.34
CA LEU A 54 -3.48 18.16 -1.27
C LEU A 54 -3.12 17.47 0.05
N PHE A 55 -4.13 16.91 0.72
CA PHE A 55 -3.98 16.15 1.96
C PHE A 55 -4.65 14.78 1.86
N THR A 56 -4.05 13.80 2.53
CA THR A 56 -4.72 12.56 2.93
C THR A 56 -5.49 12.81 4.23
N LYS A 57 -6.76 12.37 4.29
CA LYS A 57 -7.61 12.56 5.47
C LYS A 57 -7.80 11.28 6.25
N GLU A 58 -8.19 10.22 5.55
CA GLU A 58 -8.49 8.92 6.17
C GLU A 58 -8.39 7.80 5.13
N GLY A 59 -8.37 6.56 5.59
CA GLY A 59 -8.42 5.39 4.73
C GLY A 59 -8.63 4.10 5.50
N SER A 60 -8.82 3.00 4.78
CA SER A 60 -8.96 1.68 5.40
C SER A 60 -7.60 1.18 5.86
N ARG A 61 -7.46 0.93 7.16
CA ARG A 61 -6.19 0.58 7.82
C ARG A 61 -5.95 -0.92 7.91
N TRP A 62 -6.31 -1.64 6.86
CA TRP A 62 -6.07 -3.07 6.74
C TRP A 62 -5.62 -3.40 5.31
N PHE A 63 -4.81 -4.44 5.18
CA PHE A 63 -4.38 -4.92 3.88
C PHE A 63 -5.25 -6.10 3.46
N ASP A 64 -6.06 -5.93 2.43
CA ASP A 64 -6.78 -7.04 1.81
C ASP A 64 -5.91 -7.61 0.67
N VAL A 65 -5.08 -8.62 0.99
CA VAL A 65 -4.14 -9.21 0.04
C VAL A 65 -4.77 -10.43 -0.64
N ARG A 66 -4.61 -10.53 -1.96
CA ARG A 66 -5.01 -11.74 -2.69
C ARG A 66 -3.96 -12.83 -2.56
N GLU A 67 -4.41 -14.06 -2.33
CA GLU A 67 -3.53 -15.24 -2.25
C GLU A 67 -2.57 -15.36 -3.44
N THR A 68 -2.99 -15.00 -4.65
CA THR A 68 -2.11 -14.99 -5.84
C THR A 68 -0.95 -14.02 -5.74
N ALA A 69 -1.16 -12.84 -5.15
CA ALA A 69 -0.09 -11.88 -4.90
C ALA A 69 0.85 -12.34 -3.78
N VAL A 70 0.30 -13.09 -2.80
CA VAL A 70 1.10 -13.70 -1.74
C VAL A 70 2.03 -14.80 -2.29
N LYS A 71 1.52 -15.65 -3.19
CA LYS A 71 2.28 -16.76 -3.79
C LYS A 71 3.30 -16.33 -4.84
N ALA A 72 3.06 -15.20 -5.51
CA ALA A 72 3.90 -14.70 -6.61
C ALA A 72 5.14 -13.93 -6.14
N ASP A 73 5.24 -13.60 -4.85
CA ASP A 73 6.31 -12.80 -4.28
C ASP A 73 6.92 -13.55 -3.10
N ASP A 74 8.23 -13.85 -3.15
CA ASP A 74 8.92 -14.67 -2.14
C ASP A 74 8.86 -14.06 -0.74
N TYR A 75 8.76 -12.73 -0.65
CA TYR A 75 8.64 -12.02 0.62
C TYR A 75 7.24 -12.17 1.19
N MET A 76 6.22 -11.98 0.35
CA MET A 76 4.82 -12.22 0.74
C MET A 76 4.57 -13.72 0.98
N ASN A 77 5.30 -14.64 0.35
CA ASN A 77 5.18 -16.09 0.56
C ASN A 77 5.45 -16.48 2.02
N LYS A 78 6.33 -15.75 2.72
CA LYS A 78 6.56 -15.93 4.16
C LYS A 78 5.31 -15.59 4.98
N LEU A 79 4.50 -14.62 4.53
CA LEU A 79 3.18 -14.34 5.09
C LEU A 79 2.21 -15.49 4.77
N ALA A 80 2.29 -16.08 3.56
CA ALA A 80 1.46 -17.22 3.18
C ALA A 80 1.58 -18.39 4.16
N THR A 81 2.78 -18.69 4.65
CA THR A 81 2.99 -19.80 5.60
C THR A 81 2.29 -19.54 6.94
N ILE A 82 2.31 -18.29 7.43
CA ILE A 82 1.58 -17.88 8.65
C ILE A 82 0.06 -17.95 8.42
N LEU A 83 -0.39 -17.60 7.21
CA LEU A 83 -1.81 -17.57 6.84
C LEU A 83 -2.39 -18.96 6.53
N SER A 84 -1.57 -19.89 6.02
CA SER A 84 -1.96 -21.26 5.65
C SER A 84 -2.34 -22.11 6.87
N ALA A 85 -1.88 -21.74 8.07
CA ALA A 85 -2.30 -22.38 9.31
C ALA A 85 -3.78 -22.12 9.67
N LYS A 86 -4.47 -21.19 8.99
CA LYS A 86 -5.80 -20.70 9.38
C LYS A 86 -6.97 -20.94 8.40
N SER A 87 -6.80 -21.44 7.17
CA SER A 87 -7.99 -21.68 6.32
C SER A 87 -7.83 -22.71 5.21
N ALA A 88 -8.71 -23.72 5.21
CA ALA A 88 -9.02 -24.57 4.08
C ALA A 88 -9.99 -23.84 3.12
N ASN A 89 -9.54 -23.59 1.88
CA ASN A 89 -10.29 -23.31 0.64
C ASN A 89 -9.68 -22.14 -0.14
N SER A 90 -8.74 -22.48 -1.02
CA SER A 90 -7.93 -21.56 -1.83
C SER A 90 -8.62 -21.15 -3.13
N TRP A 91 -8.19 -19.99 -3.64
CA TRP A 91 -8.39 -19.35 -4.95
C TRP A 91 -9.14 -18.01 -4.90
N ASN A 92 -10.28 -17.90 -4.19
CA ASN A 92 -11.05 -16.64 -4.14
C ASN A 92 -10.90 -15.84 -2.84
N ASN A 93 -10.05 -16.32 -1.91
CA ASN A 93 -9.92 -15.71 -0.60
C ASN A 93 -8.96 -14.52 -0.63
N LYS A 94 -9.52 -13.33 -0.44
CA LYS A 94 -8.76 -12.19 0.08
C LYS A 94 -8.46 -12.49 1.54
N THR A 95 -7.21 -12.32 1.92
CA THR A 95 -6.82 -12.39 3.32
C THR A 95 -6.68 -10.97 3.85
N ARG A 96 -7.35 -10.70 4.97
CA ARG A 96 -7.20 -9.45 5.69
C ARG A 96 -6.02 -9.56 6.63
N ILE A 97 -5.06 -8.66 6.47
CA ILE A 97 -3.89 -8.51 7.34
C ILE A 97 -4.08 -7.22 8.13
N LEU A 98 -4.01 -7.33 9.45
CA LEU A 98 -4.02 -6.16 10.33
C LEU A 98 -2.59 -5.62 10.46
N PRO A 99 -2.39 -4.29 10.46
CA PRO A 99 -1.07 -3.69 10.64
C PRO A 99 -0.36 -4.15 11.92
N GLU A 100 -1.11 -4.28 13.01
CA GLU A 100 -0.61 -4.70 14.33
C GLU A 100 0.06 -6.08 14.31
N ASP A 101 -0.48 -7.02 13.52
CA ASP A 101 0.06 -8.38 13.37
C ASP A 101 1.48 -8.39 12.77
N HIS A 102 1.89 -7.27 12.14
CA HIS A 102 3.16 -7.13 11.44
C HIS A 102 4.01 -5.97 11.93
N SER A 103 3.73 -5.44 13.13
CA SER A 103 4.43 -4.27 13.69
C SER A 103 4.38 -3.05 12.76
N ILE A 104 3.34 -2.96 11.92
CA ILE A 104 3.10 -1.80 11.06
C ILE A 104 2.27 -0.81 11.85
N GLU A 105 2.79 0.40 12.00
CA GLU A 105 2.05 1.49 12.59
C GLU A 105 1.00 2.05 11.64
N THR A 106 -0.06 2.63 12.20
CA THR A 106 -1.09 3.33 11.44
C THR A 106 -1.08 4.81 11.76
N HIS A 107 -1.34 5.65 10.76
CA HIS A 107 -1.43 7.10 10.91
C HIS A 107 -2.90 7.53 10.83
N PHE A 108 -3.34 8.30 11.82
CA PHE A 108 -4.73 8.70 11.99
C PHE A 108 -4.99 10.16 11.63
N GLU A 109 -3.93 10.97 11.60
CA GLU A 109 -4.03 12.39 11.35
C GLU A 109 -4.01 12.69 9.85
N GLN A 110 -4.36 13.93 9.52
CA GLN A 110 -4.26 14.40 8.14
C GLN A 110 -2.79 14.66 7.81
N SER A 111 -2.35 14.29 6.61
CA SER A 111 -0.98 14.54 6.16
C SER A 111 -0.94 15.06 4.73
N LYS A 112 -0.12 16.09 4.52
CA LYS A 112 0.12 16.69 3.20
C LYS A 112 0.73 15.66 2.26
N ILE A 113 0.22 15.60 1.04
CA ILE A 113 0.74 14.72 0.00
C ILE A 113 2.01 15.35 -0.59
N ASP A 114 3.14 14.65 -0.47
CA ASP A 114 4.41 15.04 -1.10
C ASP A 114 4.53 14.49 -2.51
N LYS A 115 4.13 13.22 -2.71
CA LYS A 115 4.21 12.55 -4.01
C LYS A 115 2.99 11.69 -4.29
N ILE A 116 2.60 11.67 -5.56
CA ILE A 116 1.65 10.73 -6.11
C ILE A 116 2.41 9.80 -7.05
N LEU A 117 2.44 8.50 -6.72
CA LEU A 117 3.12 7.46 -7.46
C LEU A 117 2.09 6.63 -8.21
N ASN A 118 2.07 6.71 -9.53
CA ASN A 118 1.26 5.82 -10.35
C ASN A 118 2.07 4.58 -10.74
N ILE A 119 1.68 3.42 -10.25
CA ILE A 119 2.39 2.17 -10.47
C ILE A 119 1.72 1.39 -11.58
N ARG A 120 2.53 1.02 -12.58
CA ARG A 120 2.19 0.05 -13.60
C ARG A 120 3.28 -1.02 -13.60
N ILE A 121 2.87 -2.26 -13.38
CA ILE A 121 3.76 -3.42 -13.45
C ILE A 121 3.31 -4.21 -14.67
N ASP A 122 4.21 -4.36 -15.63
CA ASP A 122 4.08 -5.30 -16.73
C ASP A 122 4.91 -6.55 -16.38
N PRO A 123 4.30 -7.75 -16.29
CA PRO A 123 5.02 -8.98 -15.95
C PRO A 123 6.10 -9.37 -16.98
N TYR A 124 6.09 -8.79 -18.17
CA TYR A 124 7.10 -9.02 -19.21
C TYR A 124 8.21 -7.95 -19.22
N GLN A 125 8.13 -6.95 -18.34
CA GLN A 125 9.08 -5.85 -18.30
C GLN A 125 10.23 -6.17 -17.34
N ASN A 126 11.45 -6.19 -17.89
CA ASN A 126 12.69 -6.50 -17.14
C ASN A 126 13.47 -5.25 -16.69
N TYR A 127 12.93 -4.05 -16.93
CA TYR A 127 13.60 -2.79 -16.60
C TYR A 127 12.63 -1.82 -15.91
N PHE A 128 13.15 -1.10 -14.92
CA PHE A 128 12.41 -0.07 -14.21
C PHE A 128 12.51 1.27 -14.95
N SER A 129 11.39 1.97 -15.09
CA SER A 129 11.35 3.34 -15.62
C SER A 129 10.58 4.25 -14.66
N VAL A 130 11.07 5.48 -14.52
CA VAL A 130 10.40 6.55 -13.78
C VAL A 130 10.29 7.74 -14.71
N SER A 131 9.07 8.23 -14.89
CA SER A 131 8.83 9.50 -15.56
C SER A 131 8.12 10.41 -14.57
N PRO A 132 8.64 11.63 -14.31
CA PRO A 132 7.80 12.65 -13.71
C PRO A 132 6.61 12.93 -14.65
N TRP A 133 5.47 13.28 -14.08
CA TRP A 133 4.36 13.80 -14.85
C TRP A 133 4.63 15.28 -15.14
N GLU A 134 4.67 15.65 -16.41
CA GLU A 134 5.01 17.02 -16.85
C GLU A 134 3.79 17.95 -16.99
N GLY A 135 2.57 17.45 -16.73
CA GLY A 135 1.31 18.15 -16.96
C GLY A 135 0.61 17.66 -18.22
#